data_AF-A0A094MPN8-F1
#
_entry.id   AF-A0A094MPN8-F1
#
_cell.length_a   1.000
_cell.length_b   1.000
_cell.length_c   1.000
_cell.angle_alpha   90.00
_cell.angle_beta   90.00
_cell.angle_gamma   90.00
#
_symmetry.space_group_name_H-M   'P 1'
#
loop_
_entity.id
_entity.type
_entity.pdbx_description
1 polymer ?
#
loop_
_entity_poly.entity_id
_entity_poly.type
_entity_poly.pdbx_seq_one_letter_code
_entity_poly.pdbx_strand_id
1 'polypeptide(L)' 'RFRLDIRRKCFTQRVVRHWHRLPREAVDAPSLEALKARLDGALGSVI' A
#
# COMPACT_ATOMS: atom_id res chain seq x y z
N ARG A 1 7.41 -17.50 13.44
CA ARG A 1 6.47 -17.31 12.29
C ARG A 1 5.10 -16.71 12.68
N PHE A 2 4.96 -16.05 13.84
CA PHE A 2 3.68 -15.50 14.34
C PHE A 2 3.64 -13.96 14.32
N ARG A 3 4.76 -13.33 14.73
CA ARG A 3 4.89 -11.87 14.85
C ARG A 3 4.82 -11.13 13.50
N LEU A 4 5.28 -11.78 12.42
CA LEU A 4 5.26 -11.19 11.08
C LEU A 4 3.85 -11.18 10.47
N ASP A 5 3.07 -12.24 10.70
CA ASP A 5 1.68 -12.31 10.26
C ASP A 5 0.80 -11.27 10.98
N ILE A 6 1.02 -11.10 12.29
CA ILE A 6 0.36 -10.05 13.09
C ILE A 6 0.73 -8.66 12.58
N ARG A 7 2.03 -8.40 12.32
CA ARG A 7 2.47 -7.10 11.78
C ARG A 7 1.83 -6.82 10.42
N ARG A 8 1.74 -7.83 9.55
CA ARG A 8 1.10 -7.70 8.24
C ARG A 8 -0.39 -7.34 8.38
N LYS A 9 -1.13 -8.06 9.24
CA LYS A 9 -2.56 -7.79 9.51
C LYS A 9 -2.79 -6.41 10.14
N CYS A 10 -1.97 -6.00 11.11
CA CYS A 10 -2.04 -4.68 11.71
C CYS A 10 -1.72 -3.57 10.71
N PHE A 11 -0.75 -3.78 9.82
CA PHE A 11 -0.39 -2.82 8.78
C PHE A 11 -1.56 -2.62 7.80
N THR A 12 -2.15 -3.69 7.28
CA THR A 12 -3.32 -3.61 6.40
C THR A 12 -4.49 -2.87 7.07
N GLN A 13 -4.84 -3.21 8.31
CA GLN A 13 -5.94 -2.51 9.01
C GLN A 13 -5.63 -1.04 9.30
N ARG A 14 -4.37 -0.68 9.61
CA ARG A 14 -3.96 0.71 9.80
C ARG A 14 -4.03 1.49 8.50
N VAL A 15 -3.53 0.91 7.41
CA VAL A 15 -3.58 1.51 6.07
C VAL A 15 -5.02 1.71 5.63
N VAL A 16 -5.90 0.72 5.76
CA VAL A 16 -7.32 0.83 5.38
C VAL A 16 -8.03 1.91 6.20
N ARG A 17 -7.87 1.92 7.53
CA ARG A 17 -8.47 2.98 8.39
C ARG A 17 -7.93 4.37 8.07
N HIS A 18 -6.64 4.48 7.73
CA HIS A 18 -6.03 5.74 7.34
C HIS A 18 -6.49 6.18 5.95
N TRP A 19 -6.65 5.24 5.01
CA TRP A 19 -7.20 5.47 3.68
C TRP A 19 -8.63 6.01 3.71
N HIS A 20 -9.49 5.52 4.61
CA HIS A 20 -10.84 6.08 4.78
C HIS A 20 -10.85 7.52 5.32
N ARG A 21 -9.74 7.98 5.91
CA ARG A 21 -9.59 9.35 6.47
C ARG A 21 -8.74 10.26 5.59
N LEU A 22 -8.00 9.71 4.62
CA LEU A 22 -7.25 10.51 3.65
C LEU A 22 -8.22 11.09 2.62
N PRO A 23 -8.08 12.37 2.24
CA PRO A 23 -8.88 12.92 1.16
C PRO A 23 -8.60 12.11 -0.12
N ARG A 24 -9.65 11.69 -0.83
CA ARG A 24 -9.54 10.98 -2.11
C ARG A 24 -8.60 11.69 -3.08
N GLU A 25 -8.52 13.02 -3.02
CA GLU A 25 -7.59 13.83 -3.80
C GLU A 25 -6.09 13.51 -3.54
N ALA A 26 -5.71 13.21 -2.28
CA ALA A 26 -4.33 12.82 -1.95
C ALA A 26 -4.01 11.37 -2.35
N VAL A 27 -5.06 10.59 -2.62
CA VAL A 27 -5.00 9.22 -3.12
C VAL A 27 -4.96 9.20 -4.65
N ASP A 28 -5.67 10.08 -5.33
CA ASP A 28 -5.68 10.20 -6.80
C ASP A 28 -4.60 11.16 -7.35
N ALA A 29 -3.72 11.67 -6.49
CA ALA A 29 -2.58 12.46 -6.90
C ALA A 29 -1.54 11.60 -7.68
N PRO A 30 -0.65 12.23 -8.48
CA PRO A 30 0.41 11.55 -9.27
C PRO A 30 1.28 10.56 -8.48
N SER A 31 1.25 10.64 -7.15
CA SER A 31 1.91 9.73 -6.21
C SER A 31 1.36 8.30 -6.26
N LEU A 32 0.07 8.07 -6.52
CA LEU A 32 -0.51 6.73 -6.58
C LEU A 32 -0.16 6.01 -7.88
N GLU A 33 -0.26 6.71 -9.02
CA GLU A 33 0.16 6.16 -10.32
C GLU A 33 1.67 5.88 -10.34
N ALA A 34 2.48 6.79 -9.77
CA ALA A 34 3.90 6.54 -9.60
C ALA A 34 4.19 5.36 -8.65
N LEU A 35 3.38 5.18 -7.59
CA LEU A 35 3.52 4.04 -6.69
C LEU A 35 3.10 2.72 -7.36
N LYS A 36 2.03 2.71 -8.15
CA LYS A 36 1.62 1.55 -8.95
C LYS A 36 2.70 1.19 -9.98
N ALA A 37 3.23 2.15 -10.72
CA ALA A 37 4.31 1.91 -11.68
C ALA A 37 5.57 1.34 -11.02
N ARG A 38 5.93 1.83 -9.82
CA ARG A 38 7.05 1.29 -9.04
C ARG A 38 6.77 -0.12 -8.51
N LEU A 39 5.54 -0.42 -8.11
CA LEU A 39 5.14 -1.75 -7.66
C LEU A 39 5.09 -2.74 -8.83
N ASP A 40 4.59 -2.32 -9.98
CA ASP A 40 4.53 -3.13 -11.20
C ASP A 40 5.93 -3.46 -11.71
N GLY A 41 6.83 -2.48 -11.73
CA GLY A 41 8.26 -2.71 -12.02
C GLY A 41 8.95 -3.62 -11.00
N ALA A 42 8.58 -3.54 -9.72
CA ALA A 42 9.14 -4.41 -8.67
C ALA A 42 8.56 -5.84 -8.71
N LEU A 43 7.29 -6.00 -9.08
CA LEU A 43 6.63 -7.30 -9.22
C LEU A 43 7.03 -8.01 -10.53
N GLY A 44 7.27 -7.25 -11.61
CA GLY A 44 7.84 -7.76 -12.86
C GLY A 44 9.29 -8.23 -12.73
N SER A 45 9.98 -7.86 -11.64
CA SER A 45 11.34 -8.32 -11.31
C SER A 45 11.35 -9.61 -10.47
N VAL A 46 10.20 -10.18 -10.12
CA VAL A 46 10.08 -11.53 -9.54
C VAL A 46 9.77 -12.52 -10.66
N ILE A 47 10.70 -12.61 -11.62
CA ILE A 47 10.85 -13.74 -12.54
C ILE A 47 12.31 -14.18 -12.45
#